data_AF-A0A2X2C167-F1
#
_entry.id   AF-A0A2X2C167-F1
#
_cell.length_a   1.000
_cell.length_b   1.000
_cell.length_c   1.000
_cell.angle_alpha   90.00
_cell.angle_beta   90.00
_cell.angle_gamma   90.00
#
_symmetry.space_group_name_H-M   'P 1'
#
loop_
_entity.id
_entity.type
_entity.pdbx_description
1 polymer ?
#
loop_
_entity_poly.entity_id
_entity_poly.type
_entity_poly.pdbx_seq_one_letter_code
_entity_poly.pdbx_strand_id
1 'polypeptide(L)' 'MGRYPENYKRIQAEISNMLGNDLLLSSEERSRDRLLRVRKGMAHILSEVFPLIDDPKKTRTLLLVGSH' A
#
# COMPACT_ATOMS: atom_id res chain seq x y z
N MET A 1 -9.45 -6.13 18.63
CA MET A 1 -8.60 -6.29 17.43
C MET A 1 -9.50 -6.09 16.21
N GLY A 2 -9.36 -4.97 15.49
CA GLY A 2 -10.20 -4.68 14.32
C GLY A 2 -9.99 -5.71 13.21
N ARG A 3 -11.07 -6.30 12.70
CA ARG A 3 -11.00 -7.30 11.62
C ARG A 3 -10.82 -6.55 10.30
N TYR A 4 -9.58 -6.44 9.83
CA TYR A 4 -9.31 -5.84 8.53
C TYR A 4 -9.92 -6.69 7.39
N PRO A 5 -10.34 -6.05 6.29
CA PRO A 5 -10.75 -6.72 5.06
C PRO A 5 -9.69 -7.69 4.53
N GLU A 6 -10.13 -8.72 3.81
CA GLU A 6 -9.26 -9.81 3.32
C GLU A 6 -8.26 -9.34 2.26
N ASN A 7 -8.67 -8.39 1.40
CA ASN A 7 -7.79 -7.73 0.43
C ASN A 7 -6.66 -6.94 1.10
N TYR A 8 -6.92 -6.26 2.22
CA TYR A 8 -5.90 -5.57 3.00
C TYR A 8 -4.83 -6.54 3.52
N LYS A 9 -5.26 -7.67 4.08
CA LYS A 9 -4.33 -8.70 4.59
C LYS A 9 -3.48 -9.29 3.46
N ARG A 10 -4.09 -9.55 2.30
CA ARG A 10 -3.39 -10.07 1.12
C ARG A 10 -2.32 -9.09 0.64
N ILE A 11 -2.67 -7.83 0.39
CA ILE A 11 -1.71 -6.84 -0.11
C ILE A 11 -0.62 -6.54 0.92
N GLN A 12 -0.96 -6.52 2.21
CA GLN A 12 0.01 -6.37 3.29
C GLN A 12 1.00 -7.54 3.30
N ALA A 13 0.54 -8.78 3.20
CA ALA A 13 1.40 -9.95 3.13
C ALA A 13 2.33 -9.91 1.91
N GLU A 14 1.82 -9.48 0.75
CA GLU A 14 2.64 -9.33 -0.45
C GLU A 14 3.73 -8.26 -0.29
N ILE A 15 3.41 -7.10 0.30
CA ILE A 15 4.37 -6.04 0.61
C ILE A 15 5.40 -6.53 1.65
N SER A 16 4.96 -7.27 2.66
CA SER A 16 5.82 -7.88 3.68
C SER A 16 6.71 -8.99 3.12
N ASN A 17 6.29 -9.69 2.07
CA ASN A 17 7.12 -10.68 1.40
C ASN A 17 8.20 -10.04 0.52
N MET A 18 7.96 -8.82 0.01
CA MET A 18 8.98 -8.04 -0.70
C MET A 18 10.12 -7.58 0.22
N LEU A 19 9.82 -7.41 1.51
CA LEU A 19 10.74 -7.02 2.60
C LEU A 19 11.79 -8.09 2.97
N GLY A 20 12.01 -9.12 2.13
CA GLY A 20 12.91 -10.24 2.43
C GLY A 20 14.25 -9.79 3.03
N ASN A 21 14.73 -10.50 4.06
CA ASN A 21 15.94 -10.25 4.86
C ASN A 21 16.71 -8.94 4.54
N ASP A 22 16.15 -7.80 4.97
CA ASP A 22 16.70 -6.44 4.86
C ASP A 22 18.13 -6.27 5.46
N LEU A 23 18.63 -7.29 6.14
CA LEU A 23 19.89 -7.33 6.88
C LEU A 23 21.14 -7.10 6.01
N LEU A 24 21.06 -7.28 4.68
CA LEU A 24 22.24 -7.20 3.79
C LEU A 24 22.12 -6.21 2.62
N LEU A 25 21.03 -5.45 2.52
CA LEU A 25 20.84 -4.51 1.42
C LEU A 25 21.69 -3.24 1.60
N SER A 26 22.32 -2.79 0.52
CA SER A 26 22.93 -1.46 0.43
C SER A 26 21.88 -0.35 0.55
N SER A 27 22.32 0.88 0.79
CA SER A 27 21.43 2.06 0.88
C SER A 27 20.56 2.25 -0.37
N GLU A 28 21.14 2.05 -1.55
CA GLU A 28 20.43 2.17 -2.84
C GLU A 28 19.38 1.07 -3.01
N GLU A 29 19.72 -0.16 -2.61
CA GLU A 29 18.79 -1.30 -2.68
C GLU A 29 17.61 -1.13 -1.72
N ARG A 30 17.85 -0.63 -0.50
CA ARG A 30 16.78 -0.29 0.45
C ARG A 30 15.88 0.81 -0.08
N SER A 31 16.45 1.85 -0.69
CA SER A 31 15.69 2.95 -1.29
C SER A 31 14.80 2.43 -2.44
N ARG A 32 15.36 1.59 -3.32
CA ARG A 32 14.64 0.93 -4.41
C ARG A 32 13.52 0.05 -3.87
N ASP A 33 13.79 -0.78 -2.87
CA ASP A 33 12.78 -1.66 -2.26
C ASP A 33 11.61 -0.86 -1.66
N ARG A 34 11.93 0.20 -0.90
CA ARG A 34 10.93 1.12 -0.37
C ARG A 34 10.05 1.71 -1.48
N LEU A 35 10.65 2.14 -2.59
CA LEU A 35 9.92 2.68 -3.73
C LEU A 35 9.01 1.63 -4.38
N LEU A 36 9.47 0.39 -4.52
CA LEU A 36 8.68 -0.72 -5.06
C LEU A 36 7.46 -1.03 -4.19
N ARG A 37 7.61 -0.99 -2.86
CA ARG A 37 6.51 -1.17 -1.91
C ARG A 37 5.48 -0.06 -2.00
N VAL A 38 5.93 1.20 -2.04
CA VAL A 38 5.03 2.36 -2.23
C VAL A 38 4.27 2.22 -3.55
N ARG A 39 4.97 1.88 -4.64
CA ARG A 39 4.35 1.67 -5.95
C ARG A 39 3.27 0.58 -5.91
N LYS A 40 3.52 -0.53 -5.22
CA LYS A 40 2.57 -1.63 -5.09
C LYS A 40 1.34 -1.24 -4.27
N GLY A 41 1.53 -0.54 -3.14
CA GLY A 41 0.42 0.00 -2.35
C GLY A 41 -0.43 0.99 -3.14
N MET A 42 0.21 1.90 -3.88
CA MET A 42 -0.48 2.88 -4.74
C MET A 42 -1.27 2.20 -5.86
N ALA A 43 -0.69 1.19 -6.53
CA ALA A 43 -1.38 0.44 -7.56
C ALA A 43 -2.67 -0.21 -6.99
N HIS A 44 -2.58 -0.90 -5.85
CA HIS A 44 -3.74 -1.49 -5.19
C HIS A 44 -4.82 -0.45 -4.83
N ILE A 45 -4.42 0.71 -4.29
CA ILE A 45 -5.35 1.80 -3.98
C ILE A 45 -6.07 2.27 -5.26
N LEU A 46 -5.33 2.51 -6.34
CA LEU A 46 -5.86 3.03 -7.60
C LEU A 46 -6.73 2.02 -8.36
N SER A 47 -6.39 0.73 -8.34
CA SER A 47 -7.07 -0.28 -9.14
C SER A 47 -8.15 -1.05 -8.40
N GLU A 48 -8.00 -1.25 -7.09
CA GLU A 48 -8.91 -2.09 -6.30
C GLU A 48 -9.70 -1.29 -5.26
N VAL A 49 -9.14 -0.19 -4.71
CA VAL A 49 -9.85 0.59 -3.68
C VAL A 49 -10.67 1.71 -4.31
N PHE A 50 -10.09 2.57 -5.13
CA PHE A 50 -10.77 3.73 -5.73
C PHE A 50 -12.01 3.36 -6.55
N PRO A 51 -11.99 2.33 -7.42
CA PRO A 51 -13.17 1.94 -8.19
C PRO A 51 -14.32 1.40 -7.33
N LEU A 52 -14.06 0.94 -6.10
CA LEU A 52 -15.07 0.48 -5.15
C LEU A 52 -15.67 1.63 -4.31
N ILE A 53 -15.20 2.86 -4.50
CA ILE A 53 -15.72 4.02 -3.81
C ILE A 53 -16.83 4.64 -4.65
N ASP A 54 -18.03 4.08 -4.53
CA ASP A 54 -19.25 4.66 -5.12
C ASP A 54 -19.74 5.93 -4.38
N ASP A 55 -19.24 6.17 -3.16
CA ASP A 55 -19.71 7.27 -2.32
C ASP A 55 -18.73 8.47 -2.35
N PRO A 56 -19.13 9.64 -2.90
CA PRO A 56 -18.26 10.82 -3.00
C PRO A 56 -17.74 11.33 -1.64
N LYS A 57 -18.40 10.99 -0.52
CA LYS A 57 -17.90 11.33 0.82
C LYS A 57 -16.68 10.49 1.22
N LYS A 58 -16.62 9.21 0.82
CA LYS A 58 -15.46 8.33 1.05
C LYS A 58 -14.27 8.73 0.18
N THR A 59 -14.51 9.21 -1.05
CA THR A 59 -13.45 9.69 -1.96
C THR A 59 -12.75 10.92 -1.41
N ARG A 60 -13.50 11.87 -0.81
CA ARG A 60 -12.93 13.05 -0.15
C ARG A 60 -11.97 12.70 1.00
N THR A 61 -12.30 11.69 1.80
CA THR A 61 -11.43 11.25 2.91
C THR A 61 -10.11 10.68 2.40
N LEU A 62 -10.12 9.89 1.32
CA LEU A 62 -8.89 9.33 0.74
C LEU A 62 -7.99 10.39 0.08
N LEU A 63 -8.56 11.39 -0.60
CA LEU A 63 -7.79 12.48 -1.21
C LEU A 63 -7.13 13.40 -0.17
N LEU A 64 -7.80 13.66 0.96
CA LEU A 64 -7.25 14.48 2.05
C LEU A 64 -6.07 13.81 2.76
N VAL A 65 -6.05 12.48 2.86
CA VAL A 65 -4.94 11.72 3.46
C VAL A 65 -3.68 11.74 2.58
N GLY A 66 -3.81 11.95 1.27
CA GLY A 66 -2.67 12.04 0.35
C GLY A 66 -2.03 13.43 0.20
N SER A 67 -2.54 14.44 0.91
CA SER A 67 -2.10 15.85 0.80
C SER A 67 -1.28 16.35 2.01
N HIS A 68 -0.72 15.45 2.82
CA HIS A 68 0.15 15.76 3.96
C HIS A 68 1.52 15.09 3.83
#